data_AF-A0AAN7VVV8-F1
#
_entry.id   AF-A0AAN7VVV8-F1
#
_cell.length_a   1.000
_cell.length_b   1.000
_cell.length_c   1.000
_cell.angle_alpha   90.00
_cell.angle_beta   90.00
_cell.angle_gamma   90.00
#
_symmetry.space_group_name_H-M   'P 1'
#
loop_
_entity.id
_entity.type
_entity.pdbx_description
1 polymer ?
#
loop_
_entity_poly.entity_id
_entity_poly.type
_entity_poly.pdbx_seq_one_letter_code
_entity_poly.pdbx_strand_id
1 'polypeptide(L)'
;MAPLKSVKRDAIDRRLQQVLDFANQTCALLNDRAPLPKTLDGELDAIIKRSFPFPASLPLIGKASTLDVLGSQLWNAATNLLRDEENGGDNVRDHKARMRLLVLLRVFGFHLIDAAHHTSSRPNTDRDQRIRIFRIALKACRFSLDHGEVEMAMKVLERCSEYANAAEEDFPIVRIADATDGDETDRHGTLKNLVAEYYLLRLTYAWKTDRYDLADHFFTKLNLDEMASSPALAEKAADVFHEAARILAGKKFWEAANRWCERAVSALESCELEDLSHDAPELRLAITGIVVEGCLANSNAGLRQRAMNLIEQLESAYSMSNRMAVTLMRFQILMAVQPLQLADVDAVMAKMIRQGVLTDKSFKT
;
A
#
# COMPACT_ATOMS: atom_id res chain seq x y z
N MET A 1 21.26 -46.98 -5.33
CA MET A 1 20.45 -45.74 -5.49
C MET A 1 21.06 -44.53 -4.75
N ALA A 2 22.37 -44.25 -4.89
CA ALA A 2 23.05 -43.12 -4.24
C ALA A 2 23.43 -41.89 -5.11
N PRO A 3 23.45 -41.91 -6.47
CA PRO A 3 23.95 -40.76 -7.25
C PRO A 3 22.95 -39.61 -7.44
N LEU A 4 21.65 -39.85 -7.20
CA LEU A 4 20.61 -38.83 -7.41
C LEU A 4 20.57 -37.76 -6.30
N LYS A 5 21.10 -38.05 -5.11
CA LYS A 5 21.11 -37.10 -3.98
C LYS A 5 22.27 -36.09 -4.08
N SER A 6 23.44 -36.50 -4.58
CA SER A 6 24.58 -35.60 -4.78
C SER A 6 24.33 -34.60 -5.90
N VAL A 7 23.84 -35.06 -7.06
CA VAL A 7 23.55 -34.20 -8.22
C VAL A 7 22.51 -33.11 -7.90
N LYS A 8 21.48 -33.44 -7.10
CA LYS A 8 20.49 -32.45 -6.64
C LYS A 8 21.09 -31.41 -5.72
N ARG A 9 21.99 -31.80 -4.80
CA ARG A 9 22.69 -30.88 -3.89
C ARG A 9 23.62 -29.94 -4.64
N ASP A 10 24.39 -30.45 -5.61
CA ASP A 10 25.30 -29.64 -6.43
C ASP A 10 24.56 -28.65 -7.34
N ALA A 11 23.35 -28.98 -7.79
CA ALA A 11 22.51 -28.05 -8.55
C ALA A 11 21.94 -26.92 -7.67
N ILE A 12 21.58 -27.26 -6.44
CA ILE A 12 21.06 -26.36 -5.41
C ILE A 12 22.14 -25.35 -4.97
N ASP A 13 23.37 -25.82 -4.71
CA ASP A 13 24.50 -24.96 -4.33
C ASP A 13 24.93 -24.04 -5.48
N ARG A 14 24.94 -24.54 -6.73
CA ARG A 14 25.20 -23.71 -7.92
C ARG A 14 24.16 -22.60 -8.10
N ARG A 15 22.88 -22.88 -7.84
CA ARG A 15 21.82 -21.88 -7.93
C ARG A 15 21.98 -20.78 -6.88
N LEU A 16 22.37 -21.13 -5.66
CA LEU A 16 22.68 -20.13 -4.63
C LEU A 16 23.88 -19.26 -5.01
N GLN A 17 24.95 -19.88 -5.52
CA GLN A 17 26.13 -19.13 -5.95
C GLN A 17 25.79 -18.17 -7.10
N GLN A 18 24.99 -18.60 -8.08
CA GLN A 18 24.50 -17.72 -9.15
C GLN A 18 23.72 -16.51 -8.63
N VAL A 19 22.88 -16.70 -7.60
CA VAL A 19 22.14 -15.59 -6.97
C VAL A 19 23.08 -14.63 -6.26
N LEU A 20 24.08 -15.14 -5.54
CA LEU A 20 25.07 -14.31 -4.84
C LEU A 20 25.95 -13.54 -5.82
N ASP A 21 26.42 -14.18 -6.89
CA ASP A 21 27.25 -13.54 -7.92
C ASP A 21 26.46 -12.42 -8.61
N PHE A 22 25.20 -12.69 -8.98
CA PHE A 22 24.32 -11.71 -9.58
C PHE A 22 24.00 -10.53 -8.65
N ALA A 23 23.74 -10.79 -7.37
CA ALA A 23 23.52 -9.74 -6.37
C ALA A 23 24.75 -8.85 -6.20
N ASN A 24 25.95 -9.43 -6.10
CA ASN A 24 27.20 -8.67 -6.02
C ASN A 24 27.42 -7.81 -7.28
N GLN A 25 27.22 -8.38 -8.46
CA GLN A 25 27.35 -7.64 -9.72
C GLN A 25 26.35 -6.48 -9.79
N THR A 26 25.11 -6.71 -9.38
CA THR A 26 24.07 -5.68 -9.35
C THR A 26 24.42 -4.56 -8.36
N CYS A 27 24.90 -4.90 -7.16
CA CYS A 27 25.39 -3.91 -6.20
C CYS A 27 26.53 -3.06 -6.76
N ALA A 28 27.51 -3.69 -7.42
CA ALA A 28 28.63 -2.98 -8.04
C ALA A 28 28.14 -1.99 -9.11
N LEU A 29 27.25 -2.44 -10.01
CA LEU A 29 26.65 -1.58 -11.04
C LEU A 29 25.93 -0.36 -10.45
N LEU A 30 25.18 -0.55 -9.36
CA LEU A 30 24.44 0.53 -8.70
C LEU A 30 25.36 1.52 -7.97
N ASN A 31 26.47 1.03 -7.40
CA ASN A 31 27.46 1.86 -6.69
C ASN A 31 28.32 2.69 -7.65
N ASP A 32 28.69 2.13 -8.79
CA ASP A 32 29.57 2.77 -9.77
C ASP A 32 28.90 3.94 -10.51
N ARG A 33 27.60 4.17 -10.30
CA ARG A 33 26.76 5.17 -10.99
C ARG A 33 26.87 5.09 -12.52
N ALA A 34 27.27 3.94 -13.03
CA ALA A 34 27.34 3.66 -14.46
C ALA A 34 25.92 3.59 -15.05
N PRO A 35 25.74 3.86 -16.35
CA PRO A 35 24.46 3.65 -17.00
C PRO A 35 24.04 2.18 -16.83
N LEU A 36 22.84 1.97 -16.29
CA LEU A 36 22.33 0.63 -16.00
C LEU A 36 22.12 -0.15 -17.31
N PRO A 37 22.51 -1.44 -17.37
CA PRO A 37 22.26 -2.26 -18.55
C PRO A 37 20.76 -2.35 -18.85
N LYS A 38 20.39 -2.22 -20.14
CA LYS A 38 18.99 -2.35 -20.57
C LYS A 38 18.39 -3.74 -20.31
N THR A 39 19.24 -4.76 -20.12
CA THR A 39 18.83 -6.14 -19.84
C THR A 39 18.59 -6.41 -18.35
N LEU A 40 19.04 -5.51 -17.45
CA LEU A 40 19.03 -5.73 -16.00
C LEU A 40 17.62 -6.02 -15.46
N ASP A 41 16.62 -5.30 -15.96
CA ASP A 41 15.21 -5.50 -15.63
C ASP A 41 14.73 -6.93 -15.95
N GLY A 42 15.05 -7.45 -17.14
CA GLY A 42 14.71 -8.82 -17.53
C GLY A 42 15.49 -9.89 -16.76
N GLU A 43 16.76 -9.61 -16.44
CA GLU A 43 17.60 -10.52 -15.65
C GLU A 43 17.13 -10.60 -14.19
N LEU A 44 16.74 -9.48 -13.58
CA LEU A 44 16.14 -9.43 -12.25
C LEU A 44 14.80 -10.17 -12.21
N ASP A 45 13.92 -9.93 -13.20
CA ASP A 45 12.64 -10.62 -13.30
C ASP A 45 12.83 -12.15 -13.36
N ALA A 46 13.75 -12.60 -14.23
CA ALA A 46 14.05 -14.02 -14.41
C ALA A 46 14.68 -14.64 -13.16
N ILE A 47 15.63 -13.96 -12.50
CA ILE A 47 16.29 -14.50 -11.30
C ILE A 47 15.31 -14.57 -10.13
N ILE A 48 14.43 -13.57 -9.95
CA ILE A 48 13.41 -13.59 -8.90
C ILE A 48 12.47 -14.78 -9.11
N LYS A 49 11.91 -14.89 -10.33
CA LYS A 49 10.97 -15.97 -10.71
C LYS A 49 11.56 -17.35 -10.58
N ARG A 50 12.81 -17.52 -11.02
CA ARG A 50 13.46 -18.83 -11.04
C ARG A 50 13.97 -19.22 -9.66
N SER A 51 14.42 -18.27 -8.84
CA SER A 51 15.22 -18.54 -7.66
C SER A 51 14.45 -18.53 -6.34
N PHE A 52 13.38 -17.75 -6.21
CA PHE A 52 12.69 -17.55 -4.92
C PHE A 52 11.24 -18.06 -4.90
N PRO A 53 10.72 -18.45 -3.71
CA PRO A 53 11.48 -18.63 -2.46
C PRO A 53 12.51 -19.77 -2.58
N PHE A 54 13.56 -19.71 -1.77
CA PHE A 54 14.52 -20.81 -1.75
C PHE A 54 13.86 -22.06 -1.15
N PRO A 55 14.17 -23.27 -1.66
CA PRO A 55 13.70 -24.50 -1.04
C PRO A 55 14.23 -24.63 0.40
N ALA A 56 13.40 -25.08 1.33
CA ALA A 56 13.81 -25.34 2.73
C ALA A 56 14.99 -26.34 2.85
N SER A 57 15.24 -27.13 1.80
CA SER A 57 16.36 -28.08 1.72
C SER A 57 17.70 -27.46 1.31
N LEU A 58 17.76 -26.16 1.03
CA LEU A 58 18.97 -25.45 0.60
C LEU A 58 19.92 -25.24 1.80
N PRO A 59 21.16 -25.78 1.79
CA PRO A 59 22.10 -25.57 2.87
C PRO A 59 22.67 -24.15 2.80
N LEU A 60 22.06 -23.23 3.55
CA LEU A 60 22.47 -21.82 3.61
C LEU A 60 23.44 -21.53 4.78
N ILE A 61 23.96 -22.58 5.41
CA ILE A 61 24.86 -22.48 6.58
C ILE A 61 26.08 -21.62 6.22
N GLY A 62 26.31 -20.56 6.99
CA GLY A 62 27.43 -19.63 6.79
C GLY A 62 27.22 -18.59 5.67
N LYS A 63 26.07 -18.57 4.99
CA LYS A 63 25.74 -17.58 3.94
C LYS A 63 24.74 -16.51 4.39
N ALA A 64 24.13 -16.68 5.56
CA ALA A 64 23.15 -15.76 6.16
C ALA A 64 23.62 -14.29 6.13
N SER A 65 24.81 -14.02 6.67
CA SER A 65 25.36 -12.66 6.75
C SER A 65 25.57 -12.03 5.37
N THR A 66 26.09 -12.80 4.40
CA THR A 66 26.29 -12.30 3.03
C THR A 66 24.97 -11.95 2.36
N LEU A 67 23.94 -12.78 2.54
CA LEU A 67 22.61 -12.56 1.99
C LEU A 67 21.95 -11.29 2.59
N ASP A 68 21.98 -11.12 3.91
CA ASP A 68 21.42 -9.94 4.59
C ASP A 68 22.13 -8.65 4.17
N VAL A 69 23.47 -8.67 4.07
CA VAL A 69 24.27 -7.52 3.62
C VAL A 69 23.93 -7.13 2.19
N LEU A 70 23.93 -8.08 1.25
CA LEU A 70 23.63 -7.81 -0.16
C LEU A 70 22.19 -7.35 -0.34
N GLY A 71 21.24 -8.01 0.31
CA GLY A 71 19.84 -7.62 0.25
C GLY A 71 19.60 -6.21 0.80
N SER A 72 20.26 -5.86 1.90
CA SER A 72 20.20 -4.51 2.49
C SER A 72 20.84 -3.45 1.58
N GLN A 73 21.97 -3.77 0.93
CA GLN A 73 22.61 -2.88 -0.03
C GLN A 73 21.71 -2.59 -1.24
N LEU A 74 21.10 -3.62 -1.83
CA LEU A 74 20.17 -3.48 -2.95
C LEU A 74 18.94 -2.66 -2.55
N TRP A 75 18.36 -2.92 -1.38
CA TRP A 75 17.23 -2.17 -0.85
C TRP A 75 17.54 -0.68 -0.70
N ASN A 76 18.71 -0.35 -0.12
CA ASN A 76 19.15 1.02 0.09
C ASN A 76 19.47 1.71 -1.23
N ALA A 77 20.13 1.02 -2.16
CA ALA A 77 20.40 1.53 -3.49
C ALA A 77 19.11 1.86 -4.25
N ALA A 78 18.11 0.97 -4.22
CA ALA A 78 16.80 1.23 -4.82
C ALA A 78 16.09 2.42 -4.17
N THR A 79 16.23 2.59 -2.86
CA THR A 79 15.65 3.73 -2.13
C THR A 79 16.32 5.05 -2.52
N ASN A 80 17.64 5.07 -2.68
CA ASN A 80 18.37 6.26 -3.11
C ASN A 80 18.02 6.63 -4.56
N LEU A 81 17.97 5.65 -5.46
CA LEU A 81 17.55 5.88 -6.84
C LEU A 81 16.12 6.44 -6.94
N LEU A 82 15.19 6.00 -6.09
CA LEU A 82 13.84 6.56 -6.04
C LEU A 82 13.85 8.05 -5.65
N ARG A 83 14.66 8.41 -4.64
CA ARG A 83 14.79 9.81 -4.20
C ARG A 83 15.43 10.70 -5.26
N ASP A 84 16.42 10.18 -5.98
CA ASP A 84 17.04 10.92 -7.10
C ASP A 84 16.02 11.15 -8.22
N GLU A 85 15.10 10.20 -8.45
CA GLU A 85 14.03 10.33 -9.44
C GLU A 85 12.95 11.33 -9.07
N GLU A 86 12.53 11.39 -7.80
CA GLU A 86 11.58 12.38 -7.32
C GLU A 86 12.08 13.83 -7.55
N ASN A 87 13.40 14.00 -7.74
CA ASN A 87 14.05 15.28 -8.02
C ASN A 87 14.34 15.53 -9.53
N GLY A 88 14.10 14.55 -10.41
CA GLY A 88 14.42 14.60 -11.84
C GLY A 88 13.21 14.95 -12.72
N GLY A 89 13.41 15.72 -13.80
CA GLY A 89 12.35 16.13 -14.73
C GLY A 89 11.86 15.03 -15.69
N ASP A 90 10.60 15.13 -16.10
CA ASP A 90 9.77 14.04 -16.65
C ASP A 90 10.03 13.62 -18.12
N ASN A 91 10.30 12.34 -18.31
CA ASN A 91 9.86 11.59 -19.49
C ASN A 91 9.07 10.34 -19.05
N VAL A 92 7.76 10.35 -19.31
CA VAL A 92 6.78 9.37 -18.80
C VAL A 92 7.12 7.92 -19.15
N ARG A 93 7.68 7.64 -20.33
CA ARG A 93 8.02 6.26 -20.74
C ARG A 93 9.24 5.73 -20.00
N ASP A 94 10.23 6.57 -19.77
CA ASP A 94 11.44 6.21 -19.03
C ASP A 94 11.10 6.01 -17.55
N HIS A 95 10.21 6.86 -17.01
CA HIS A 95 9.71 6.76 -15.65
C HIS A 95 9.08 5.40 -15.34
N LYS A 96 8.17 4.90 -16.19
CA LYS A 96 7.52 3.58 -15.95
C LYS A 96 8.52 2.43 -15.95
N ALA A 97 9.43 2.38 -16.93
CA ALA A 97 10.45 1.34 -17.00
C ALA A 97 11.40 1.39 -15.79
N ARG A 98 11.73 2.59 -15.34
CA ARG A 98 12.57 2.81 -14.17
C ARG A 98 11.88 2.42 -12.87
N MET A 99 10.61 2.77 -12.69
CA MET A 99 9.82 2.35 -11.53
C MET A 99 9.71 0.82 -11.46
N ARG A 100 9.52 0.14 -12.59
CA ARG A 100 9.57 -1.32 -12.66
C ARG A 100 10.90 -1.87 -12.16
N LEU A 101 12.02 -1.32 -12.66
CA LEU A 101 13.35 -1.74 -12.20
C LEU A 101 13.51 -1.57 -10.68
N LEU A 102 13.03 -0.46 -10.11
CA LEU A 102 13.05 -0.23 -8.66
C LEU A 102 12.21 -1.25 -7.88
N VAL A 103 11.05 -1.64 -8.41
CA VAL A 103 10.24 -2.72 -7.83
C VAL A 103 11.07 -4.00 -7.78
N LEU A 104 11.66 -4.40 -8.90
CA LEU A 104 12.45 -5.63 -8.99
C LEU A 104 13.64 -5.62 -8.03
N LEU A 105 14.36 -4.50 -7.91
CA LEU A 105 15.46 -4.35 -6.97
C LEU A 105 15.00 -4.50 -5.51
N ARG A 106 13.87 -3.89 -5.14
CA ARG A 106 13.30 -4.01 -3.78
C ARG A 106 12.85 -5.43 -3.47
N VAL A 107 12.18 -6.08 -4.42
CA VAL A 107 11.70 -7.46 -4.28
C VAL A 107 12.88 -8.44 -4.19
N PHE A 108 13.90 -8.25 -5.03
CA PHE A 108 15.12 -9.07 -4.98
C PHE A 108 15.88 -8.86 -3.67
N GLY A 109 16.08 -7.60 -3.24
CA GLY A 109 16.69 -7.28 -1.96
C GLY A 109 15.95 -7.88 -0.78
N PHE A 110 14.61 -7.78 -0.77
CA PHE A 110 13.75 -8.43 0.22
C PHE A 110 13.98 -9.95 0.26
N HIS A 111 13.94 -10.64 -0.88
CA HIS A 111 14.09 -12.09 -0.92
C HIS A 111 15.47 -12.57 -0.45
N LEU A 112 16.53 -11.79 -0.62
CA LEU A 112 17.85 -12.08 -0.04
C LEU A 112 17.84 -11.95 1.48
N ILE A 113 17.19 -10.90 2.02
CA ILE A 113 17.05 -10.69 3.47
C ILE A 113 16.18 -11.79 4.09
N ASP A 114 15.06 -12.13 3.46
CA ASP A 114 14.18 -13.24 3.85
C ASP A 114 14.95 -14.57 3.87
N ALA A 115 15.72 -14.84 2.80
CA ALA A 115 16.59 -16.02 2.75
C ALA A 115 17.62 -16.04 3.89
N ALA A 116 18.19 -14.90 4.28
CA ALA A 116 19.13 -14.83 5.41
C ALA A 116 18.44 -15.17 6.74
N HIS A 117 17.20 -14.72 6.93
CA HIS A 117 16.45 -14.94 8.16
C HIS A 117 16.17 -16.41 8.44
N HIS A 118 15.69 -17.16 7.45
CA HIS A 118 15.34 -18.58 7.58
C HIS A 118 16.55 -19.51 7.87
N THR A 119 17.75 -18.94 8.00
CA THR A 119 19.01 -19.66 8.20
C THR A 119 19.63 -19.35 9.55
N SER A 120 19.06 -18.38 10.27
CA SER A 120 19.55 -17.88 11.54
C SER A 120 18.97 -18.73 12.68
N SER A 121 19.77 -19.59 13.31
CA SER A 121 19.29 -20.48 14.40
C SER A 121 19.09 -19.81 15.78
N ARG A 122 18.85 -18.50 15.86
CA ARG A 122 18.83 -17.76 17.15
C ARG A 122 17.40 -17.35 17.58
N PRO A 123 16.82 -17.96 18.63
CA PRO A 123 15.39 -17.82 18.96
C PRO A 123 14.95 -16.48 19.59
N ASN A 124 15.81 -15.71 20.28
CA ASN A 124 15.39 -14.45 20.92
C ASN A 124 15.66 -13.20 20.05
N THR A 125 16.69 -13.23 19.19
CA THR A 125 16.88 -12.26 18.10
C THR A 125 15.85 -12.44 16.97
N ASP A 126 15.07 -13.50 17.05
CA ASP A 126 14.14 -13.93 16.02
C ASP A 126 12.93 -13.00 15.88
N ARG A 127 12.36 -12.51 16.99
CA ARG A 127 11.14 -11.68 16.94
C ARG A 127 11.39 -10.29 16.34
N ASP A 128 12.42 -9.57 16.76
CA ASP A 128 12.76 -8.26 16.19
C ASP A 128 13.15 -8.38 14.72
N GLN A 129 13.87 -9.44 14.36
CA GLN A 129 14.18 -9.73 12.96
C GLN A 129 12.91 -10.07 12.17
N ARG A 130 12.00 -10.88 12.72
CA ARG A 130 10.68 -11.15 12.11
C ARG A 130 9.90 -9.86 11.86
N ILE A 131 9.81 -8.97 12.85
CA ILE A 131 9.17 -7.65 12.70
C ILE A 131 9.86 -6.83 11.59
N ARG A 132 11.19 -6.77 11.58
CA ARG A 132 11.97 -6.07 10.55
C ARG A 132 11.65 -6.61 9.16
N ILE A 133 11.69 -7.92 8.98
CA ILE A 133 11.54 -8.56 7.67
C ILE A 133 10.11 -8.46 7.19
N PHE A 134 9.13 -8.67 8.07
CA PHE A 134 7.73 -8.51 7.72
C PHE A 134 7.46 -7.06 7.27
N ARG A 135 8.00 -6.06 7.98
CA ARG A 135 7.92 -4.65 7.55
C ARG A 135 8.57 -4.40 6.20
N ILE A 136 9.72 -5.01 5.91
CA ILE A 136 10.38 -4.91 4.59
C ILE A 136 9.51 -5.56 3.51
N ALA A 137 8.94 -6.74 3.78
CA ALA A 137 8.04 -7.45 2.87
C ALA A 137 6.80 -6.60 2.54
N LEU A 138 6.14 -6.02 3.54
CA LEU A 138 4.98 -5.15 3.33
C LEU A 138 5.32 -3.93 2.50
N LYS A 139 6.46 -3.29 2.75
CA LYS A 139 6.95 -2.17 1.93
C LYS A 139 7.22 -2.58 0.48
N ALA A 140 7.85 -3.74 0.26
CA ALA A 140 8.12 -4.26 -1.08
C ALA A 140 6.82 -4.58 -1.82
N CYS A 141 5.86 -5.20 -1.13
CA CYS A 141 4.54 -5.54 -1.65
C CYS A 141 3.75 -4.29 -2.02
N ARG A 142 3.62 -3.31 -1.09
CA ARG A 142 2.92 -2.04 -1.35
C ARG A 142 3.51 -1.34 -2.56
N PHE A 143 4.83 -1.19 -2.60
CA PHE A 143 5.51 -0.54 -3.73
C PHE A 143 5.28 -1.27 -5.06
N SER A 144 5.25 -2.60 -5.05
CA SER A 144 4.93 -3.41 -6.24
C SER A 144 3.49 -3.17 -6.71
N LEU A 145 2.53 -3.11 -5.78
CA LEU A 145 1.11 -2.87 -6.08
C LEU A 145 0.89 -1.45 -6.63
N ASP A 146 1.52 -0.44 -6.02
CA ASP A 146 1.40 0.96 -6.43
C ASP A 146 1.85 1.16 -7.89
N HIS A 147 2.90 0.44 -8.31
CA HIS A 147 3.46 0.52 -9.67
C HIS A 147 2.91 -0.54 -10.64
N GLY A 148 1.91 -1.32 -10.24
CA GLY A 148 1.22 -2.28 -11.10
C GLY A 148 1.97 -3.59 -11.38
N GLU A 149 3.05 -3.88 -10.66
CA GLU A 149 3.80 -5.13 -10.74
C GLU A 149 3.14 -6.21 -9.86
N VAL A 150 1.91 -6.60 -10.25
CA VAL A 150 1.04 -7.49 -9.48
C VAL A 150 1.65 -8.88 -9.26
N GLU A 151 2.41 -9.40 -10.23
CA GLU A 151 3.08 -10.70 -10.10
C GLU A 151 4.14 -10.68 -8.99
N MET A 152 4.91 -9.59 -8.89
CA MET A 152 5.92 -9.43 -7.84
C MET A 152 5.28 -9.24 -6.48
N ALA A 153 4.19 -8.46 -6.42
CA ALA A 153 3.39 -8.33 -5.20
C ALA A 153 2.89 -9.70 -4.71
N MET A 154 2.40 -10.57 -5.59
CA MET A 154 1.95 -11.92 -5.22
C MET A 154 3.08 -12.74 -4.60
N LYS A 155 4.28 -12.75 -5.19
CA LYS A 155 5.44 -13.48 -4.63
C LYS A 155 5.81 -13.00 -3.23
N VAL A 156 5.75 -11.69 -2.99
CA VAL A 156 6.02 -11.13 -1.66
C VAL A 156 4.88 -11.48 -0.70
N LEU A 157 3.63 -11.43 -1.13
CA LEU A 157 2.45 -11.78 -0.31
C LEU A 157 2.46 -13.24 0.14
N GLU A 158 2.95 -14.16 -0.68
CA GLU A 158 3.14 -15.56 -0.29
C GLU A 158 4.04 -15.66 0.95
N ARG A 159 5.13 -14.88 1.00
CA ARG A 159 6.02 -14.81 2.17
C ARG A 159 5.40 -14.06 3.34
N CYS A 160 4.69 -12.95 3.08
CA CYS A 160 3.95 -12.24 4.11
C CYS A 160 2.94 -13.15 4.83
N SER A 161 2.34 -14.11 4.13
CA SER A 161 1.39 -15.04 4.74
C SER A 161 2.03 -15.91 5.83
N GLU A 162 3.29 -16.31 5.67
CA GLU A 162 4.02 -17.07 6.68
C GLU A 162 4.29 -16.24 7.93
N TYR A 163 4.66 -14.96 7.76
CA TYR A 163 4.86 -14.04 8.89
C TYR A 163 3.55 -13.71 9.60
N ALA A 164 2.46 -13.51 8.85
CA ALA A 164 1.14 -13.24 9.42
C ALA A 164 0.63 -14.44 10.23
N ASN A 165 0.76 -15.66 9.70
CA ASN A 165 0.35 -16.87 10.42
C ASN A 165 1.20 -17.07 11.70
N ALA A 166 2.52 -16.91 11.61
CA ALA A 166 3.40 -17.00 12.78
C ALA A 166 3.09 -15.93 13.83
N ALA A 167 2.70 -14.73 13.40
CA ALA A 167 2.27 -13.66 14.28
C ALA A 167 0.95 -13.97 15.00
N GLU A 168 -0.01 -14.55 14.28
CA GLU A 168 -1.31 -14.96 14.83
C GLU A 168 -1.16 -16.07 15.88
N GLU A 169 -0.23 -17.02 15.68
CA GLU A 169 0.11 -18.06 16.67
C GLU A 169 0.77 -17.49 17.94
N ASP A 170 1.52 -16.39 17.81
CA ASP A 170 2.18 -15.70 18.92
C ASP A 170 1.19 -14.86 19.78
N PHE A 171 -0.09 -14.72 19.38
CA PHE A 171 -1.10 -13.99 20.15
C PHE A 171 -1.72 -14.87 21.25
N PRO A 172 -1.49 -14.58 22.55
CA PRO A 172 -2.04 -15.40 23.63
C PRO A 172 -3.56 -15.28 23.70
N ILE A 173 -4.25 -16.44 23.82
CA ILE A 173 -5.71 -16.55 23.96
C ILE A 173 -6.20 -15.94 25.29
N VAL A 174 -5.33 -15.86 26.30
CA VAL A 174 -5.62 -15.29 27.62
C VAL A 174 -4.55 -14.27 27.98
N ARG A 175 -4.93 -13.00 28.12
CA ARG A 175 -4.10 -11.95 28.71
C ARG A 175 -4.00 -12.20 30.21
N ILE A 176 -3.06 -13.03 30.63
CA ILE A 176 -2.64 -13.04 32.03
C ILE A 176 -1.89 -11.74 32.23
N ALA A 177 -2.47 -10.84 33.02
CA ALA A 177 -1.89 -9.56 33.40
C ALA A 177 -0.73 -9.78 34.39
N ASP A 178 0.26 -10.58 34.00
CA ASP A 178 1.55 -10.54 34.63
C ASP A 178 2.29 -9.32 34.07
N ALA A 179 3.00 -8.61 34.94
CA ALA A 179 3.72 -7.38 34.66
C ALA A 179 4.63 -7.55 33.41
N THR A 180 4.06 -7.26 32.24
CA THR A 180 4.75 -7.35 30.97
C THR A 180 5.51 -6.05 30.81
N ASP A 181 6.81 -6.20 30.51
CA ASP A 181 7.69 -5.08 30.20
C ASP A 181 7.05 -4.22 29.10
N GLY A 182 7.20 -2.89 29.20
CA GLY A 182 6.57 -1.95 28.26
C GLY A 182 6.97 -2.21 26.80
N ASP A 183 8.18 -2.74 26.60
CA ASP A 183 8.74 -3.11 25.30
C ASP A 183 8.00 -4.32 24.66
N GLU A 184 7.58 -5.31 25.43
CA GLU A 184 6.83 -6.46 24.90
C GLU A 184 5.41 -6.08 24.45
N THR A 185 4.78 -5.14 25.16
CA THR A 185 3.46 -4.62 24.79
C THR A 185 3.53 -3.83 23.48
N ASP A 186 4.56 -3.00 23.31
CA ASP A 186 4.78 -2.21 22.09
C ASP A 186 5.10 -3.11 20.87
N ARG A 187 5.93 -4.15 21.05
CA ARG A 187 6.22 -5.14 20.02
C ARG A 187 4.97 -5.89 19.56
N HIS A 188 4.12 -6.29 20.50
CA HIS A 188 2.87 -6.97 20.19
C HIS A 188 1.90 -6.08 19.41
N GLY A 189 1.77 -4.80 19.81
CA GLY A 189 1.00 -3.81 19.06
C GLY A 189 1.55 -3.59 17.65
N THR A 190 2.88 -3.50 17.51
CA THR A 190 3.55 -3.40 16.21
C THR A 190 3.22 -4.59 15.31
N LEU A 191 3.27 -5.81 15.85
CA LEU A 191 3.01 -7.02 15.06
C LEU A 191 1.56 -7.08 14.57
N LYS A 192 0.59 -6.71 15.42
CA LYS A 192 -0.82 -6.57 15.04
C LYS A 192 -1.01 -5.56 13.90
N ASN A 193 -0.36 -4.40 13.99
CA ASN A 193 -0.42 -3.40 12.93
C ASN A 193 0.15 -3.93 11.60
N LEU A 194 1.23 -4.73 11.65
CA LEU A 194 1.80 -5.38 10.46
C LEU A 194 0.85 -6.43 9.87
N VAL A 195 0.15 -7.22 10.71
CA VAL A 195 -0.85 -8.19 10.26
C VAL A 195 -2.04 -7.49 9.60
N ALA A 196 -2.53 -6.39 10.19
CA ALA A 196 -3.58 -5.59 9.57
C ALA A 196 -3.14 -4.97 8.23
N GLU A 197 -1.92 -4.42 8.16
CA GLU A 197 -1.33 -3.90 6.92
C GLU A 197 -1.19 -5.01 5.86
N TYR A 198 -0.81 -6.24 6.25
CA TYR A 198 -0.82 -7.40 5.36
C TYR A 198 -2.20 -7.64 4.74
N TYR A 199 -3.27 -7.67 5.55
CA TYR A 199 -4.62 -7.88 5.04
C TYR A 199 -5.10 -6.73 4.14
N LEU A 200 -4.72 -5.48 4.44
CA LEU A 200 -4.96 -4.34 3.54
C LEU A 200 -4.25 -4.50 2.19
N LEU A 201 -3.02 -5.02 2.16
CA LEU A 201 -2.32 -5.32 0.91
C LEU A 201 -2.92 -6.51 0.16
N ARG A 202 -3.39 -7.56 0.85
CA ARG A 202 -4.14 -8.68 0.23
C ARG A 202 -5.43 -8.20 -0.42
N LEU A 203 -6.14 -7.29 0.26
CA LEU A 203 -7.33 -6.64 -0.25
C LEU A 203 -7.01 -5.80 -1.49
N THR A 204 -5.97 -4.97 -1.44
CA THR A 204 -5.51 -4.18 -2.59
C THR A 204 -5.14 -5.06 -3.79
N TYR A 205 -4.43 -6.17 -3.56
CA TYR A 205 -4.10 -7.15 -4.58
C TYR A 205 -5.35 -7.78 -5.21
N ALA A 206 -6.32 -8.19 -4.39
CA ALA A 206 -7.57 -8.77 -4.84
C ALA A 206 -8.39 -7.77 -5.70
N TRP A 207 -8.43 -6.48 -5.32
CA TRP A 207 -9.05 -5.44 -6.15
C TRP A 207 -8.35 -5.24 -7.49
N LYS A 208 -7.01 -5.12 -7.49
CA LYS A 208 -6.22 -4.93 -8.71
C LYS A 208 -6.26 -6.13 -9.67
N THR A 209 -6.68 -7.30 -9.18
CA THR A 209 -6.85 -8.52 -9.99
C THR A 209 -8.32 -8.83 -10.31
N ASP A 210 -9.23 -7.88 -10.09
CA ASP A 210 -10.67 -8.03 -10.32
C ASP A 210 -11.33 -9.20 -9.54
N ARG A 211 -10.75 -9.58 -8.39
CA ARG A 211 -11.24 -10.61 -7.46
C ARG A 211 -11.94 -9.99 -6.26
N TYR A 212 -13.07 -9.34 -6.52
CA TYR A 212 -13.83 -8.56 -5.54
C TYR A 212 -14.38 -9.40 -4.38
N ASP A 213 -14.71 -10.66 -4.66
CA ASP A 213 -15.09 -11.69 -3.70
C ASP A 213 -14.02 -11.87 -2.61
N LEU A 214 -12.76 -12.01 -3.05
CA LEU A 214 -11.62 -12.19 -2.15
C LEU A 214 -11.33 -10.92 -1.34
N ALA A 215 -11.55 -9.76 -1.95
CA ALA A 215 -11.31 -8.51 -1.25
C ALA A 215 -12.32 -8.26 -0.12
N ASP A 216 -13.60 -8.59 -0.31
CA ASP A 216 -14.58 -8.60 0.78
C ASP A 216 -14.19 -9.61 1.87
N HIS A 217 -13.70 -10.79 1.50
CA HIS A 217 -13.19 -11.77 2.46
C HIS A 217 -11.98 -11.25 3.27
N PHE A 218 -11.02 -10.55 2.64
CA PHE A 218 -9.89 -9.98 3.39
C PHE A 218 -10.30 -8.82 4.27
N PHE A 219 -11.34 -8.07 3.91
CA PHE A 219 -11.90 -7.05 4.80
C PHE A 219 -12.42 -7.65 6.11
N THR A 220 -13.06 -8.84 6.09
CA THR A 220 -13.55 -9.48 7.32
C THR A 220 -12.44 -10.00 8.25
N LYS A 221 -11.19 -10.05 7.75
CA LYS A 221 -10.00 -10.38 8.55
C LYS A 221 -9.41 -9.18 9.28
N LEU A 222 -9.83 -7.96 8.95
CA LEU A 222 -9.38 -6.76 9.64
C LEU A 222 -10.09 -6.63 10.99
N ASN A 223 -9.31 -6.37 12.04
CA ASN A 223 -9.86 -6.01 13.33
C ASN A 223 -10.08 -4.49 13.39
N LEU A 224 -11.33 -4.06 13.29
CA LEU A 224 -11.69 -2.64 13.26
C LEU A 224 -11.30 -1.90 14.55
N ASP A 225 -11.39 -2.56 15.70
CA ASP A 225 -11.04 -1.97 17.00
C ASP A 225 -9.54 -1.70 17.12
N GLU A 226 -8.72 -2.58 16.54
CA GLU A 226 -7.26 -2.39 16.47
C GLU A 226 -6.89 -1.28 15.49
N MET A 227 -7.62 -1.14 14.38
CA MET A 227 -7.42 -0.02 13.46
C MET A 227 -7.74 1.33 14.12
N ALA A 228 -8.82 1.40 14.91
CA ALA A 228 -9.18 2.60 15.67
C ALA A 228 -8.09 3.01 16.68
N SER A 229 -7.31 2.05 17.16
CA SER A 229 -6.20 2.28 18.10
C SER A 229 -4.93 2.84 17.41
N SER A 230 -4.89 2.88 16.07
CA SER A 230 -3.73 3.35 15.30
C SER A 230 -4.17 4.30 14.18
N PRO A 231 -4.09 5.64 14.40
CA PRO A 231 -4.47 6.64 13.40
C PRO A 231 -3.80 6.43 12.03
N ALA A 232 -2.50 6.13 12.04
CA ALA A 232 -1.75 5.86 10.82
C ALA A 232 -2.25 4.62 10.06
N LEU A 233 -2.72 3.58 10.75
CA LEU A 233 -3.29 2.39 10.12
C LEU A 233 -4.70 2.66 9.59
N ALA A 234 -5.51 3.43 10.34
CA ALA A 234 -6.84 3.86 9.93
C ALA A 234 -6.80 4.69 8.64
N GLU A 235 -5.86 5.64 8.53
CA GLU A 235 -5.65 6.41 7.30
C GLU A 235 -5.20 5.54 6.13
N LYS A 236 -4.25 4.63 6.35
CA LYS A 236 -3.84 3.66 5.32
C LYS A 236 -5.02 2.80 4.85
N ALA A 237 -5.88 2.37 5.76
CA ALA A 237 -7.07 1.61 5.42
C ALA A 237 -8.05 2.46 4.60
N ALA A 238 -8.30 3.69 5.03
CA ALA A 238 -9.15 4.63 4.31
C ALA A 238 -8.64 4.92 2.88
N ASP A 239 -7.32 5.10 2.71
CA ASP A 239 -6.68 5.28 1.39
C ASP A 239 -6.91 4.07 0.47
N VAL A 240 -6.68 2.85 1.00
CA VAL A 240 -6.92 1.60 0.24
C VAL A 240 -8.40 1.44 -0.13
N PHE A 241 -9.31 1.75 0.79
CA PHE A 241 -10.75 1.65 0.55
C PHE A 241 -11.24 2.70 -0.46
N HIS A 242 -10.72 3.93 -0.37
CA HIS A 242 -10.95 4.98 -1.34
C HIS A 242 -10.50 4.57 -2.75
N GLU A 243 -9.31 3.98 -2.87
CA GLU A 243 -8.79 3.53 -4.16
C GLU A 243 -9.67 2.42 -4.77
N ALA A 244 -10.13 1.47 -3.96
CA ALA A 244 -11.09 0.45 -4.40
C ALA A 244 -12.41 1.09 -4.88
N ALA A 245 -12.94 2.06 -4.12
CA ALA A 245 -14.16 2.78 -4.48
C ALA A 245 -14.01 3.54 -5.81
N ARG A 246 -12.86 4.22 -6.01
CA ARG A 246 -12.55 5.00 -7.21
C ARG A 246 -12.55 4.14 -8.47
N ILE A 247 -11.96 2.95 -8.41
CA ILE A 247 -11.92 2.00 -9.52
C ILE A 247 -13.34 1.51 -9.86
N LEU A 248 -14.14 1.17 -8.84
CA LEU A 248 -15.51 0.71 -9.03
C LEU A 248 -16.44 1.79 -9.58
N ALA A 249 -16.29 3.03 -9.09
CA ALA A 249 -16.99 4.20 -9.61
C ALA A 249 -16.66 4.43 -11.09
N GLY A 250 -15.38 4.31 -11.48
CA GLY A 250 -14.97 4.36 -12.89
C GLY A 250 -15.64 3.30 -13.78
N LYS A 251 -15.96 2.13 -13.21
CA LYS A 251 -16.74 1.05 -13.85
C LYS A 251 -18.27 1.23 -13.70
N LYS A 252 -18.72 2.32 -13.07
CA LYS A 252 -20.13 2.63 -12.74
C LYS A 252 -20.81 1.61 -11.82
N PHE A 253 -20.03 0.84 -11.05
CA PHE A 253 -20.55 -0.05 -10.02
C PHE A 253 -20.81 0.73 -8.72
N TRP A 254 -21.78 1.65 -8.77
CA TRP A 254 -22.03 2.64 -7.72
C TRP A 254 -22.37 2.04 -6.35
N GLU A 255 -23.13 0.94 -6.29
CA GLU A 255 -23.46 0.30 -5.02
C GLU A 255 -22.21 -0.24 -4.31
N ALA A 256 -21.33 -0.89 -5.06
CA ALA A 256 -20.08 -1.41 -4.52
C ALA A 256 -19.13 -0.25 -4.17
N ALA A 257 -19.02 0.77 -5.02
CA ALA A 257 -18.21 1.96 -4.75
C ALA A 257 -18.65 2.66 -3.45
N ASN A 258 -19.95 2.88 -3.26
CA ASN A 258 -20.51 3.49 -2.05
C ASN A 258 -20.20 2.67 -0.80
N ARG A 259 -20.28 1.34 -0.87
CA ARG A 259 -19.89 0.47 0.25
C ARG A 259 -18.43 0.65 0.64
N TRP A 260 -17.52 0.77 -0.32
CA TRP A 260 -16.11 1.03 -0.06
C TRP A 260 -15.85 2.44 0.48
N CYS A 261 -16.58 3.45 -0.02
CA CYS A 261 -16.56 4.79 0.56
C CYS A 261 -17.03 4.79 2.01
N GLU A 262 -18.10 4.06 2.36
CA GLU A 262 -18.58 3.94 3.74
C GLU A 262 -17.50 3.32 4.64
N ARG A 263 -16.83 2.25 4.20
CA ARG A 263 -15.71 1.66 4.92
C ARG A 263 -14.55 2.65 5.11
N ALA A 264 -14.24 3.44 4.08
CA ALA A 264 -13.19 4.46 4.15
C ALA A 264 -13.52 5.56 5.17
N VAL A 265 -14.76 6.04 5.16
CA VAL A 265 -15.24 7.04 6.13
C VAL A 265 -15.23 6.48 7.54
N SER A 266 -15.75 5.27 7.76
CA SER A 266 -15.74 4.63 9.08
C SER A 266 -14.34 4.40 9.62
N ALA A 267 -13.35 4.12 8.76
CA ALA A 267 -11.96 4.04 9.19
C ALA A 267 -11.44 5.39 9.70
N LEU A 268 -11.68 6.49 8.98
CA LEU A 268 -11.28 7.83 9.42
C LEU A 268 -12.00 8.28 10.70
N GLU A 269 -13.31 8.03 10.77
CA GLU A 269 -14.15 8.42 11.93
C GLU A 269 -13.89 7.56 13.18
N SER A 270 -13.08 6.50 13.06
CA SER A 270 -12.67 5.68 14.21
C SER A 270 -11.57 6.32 15.06
N CYS A 271 -10.96 7.39 14.57
CA CYS A 271 -9.94 8.17 15.26
C CYS A 271 -10.35 9.64 15.38
N GLU A 272 -9.83 10.33 16.38
CA GLU A 272 -10.04 11.79 16.51
C GLU A 272 -9.31 12.53 15.39
N LEU A 273 -9.91 13.61 14.89
CA LEU A 273 -9.39 14.35 13.73
C LEU A 273 -8.00 14.95 14.01
N GLU A 274 -7.72 15.33 15.26
CA GLU A 274 -6.45 15.89 15.71
C GLU A 274 -5.30 14.87 15.69
N ASP A 275 -5.61 13.58 15.79
CA ASP A 275 -4.63 12.50 15.75
C ASP A 275 -4.30 12.04 14.32
N LEU A 276 -5.14 12.45 13.36
CA LEU A 276 -4.94 12.18 11.94
C LEU A 276 -3.92 13.13 11.32
N SER A 277 -3.32 12.69 10.22
CA SER A 277 -2.41 13.49 9.43
C SER A 277 -3.13 14.66 8.74
N HIS A 278 -2.35 15.67 8.35
CA HIS A 278 -2.85 16.81 7.58
C HIS A 278 -3.51 16.45 6.24
N ASP A 279 -3.28 15.24 5.72
CA ASP A 279 -3.84 14.76 4.46
C ASP A 279 -5.22 14.10 4.63
N ALA A 280 -5.59 13.70 5.86
CA ALA A 280 -6.86 13.02 6.12
C ALA A 280 -8.10 13.84 5.70
N PRO A 281 -8.16 15.17 5.89
CA PRO A 281 -9.25 15.98 5.37
C PRO A 281 -9.35 15.98 3.83
N GLU A 282 -8.22 15.94 3.12
CA GLU A 282 -8.19 15.84 1.65
C GLU A 282 -8.66 14.47 1.17
N LEU A 283 -8.28 13.40 1.89
CA LEU A 283 -8.79 12.06 1.63
C LEU A 283 -10.31 11.99 1.87
N ARG A 284 -10.82 12.59 2.95
CA ARG A 284 -12.26 12.68 3.23
C ARG A 284 -13.02 13.44 2.14
N LEU A 285 -12.41 14.51 1.61
CA LEU A 285 -12.95 15.27 0.48
C LEU A 285 -13.03 14.40 -0.78
N ALA A 286 -11.97 13.66 -1.12
CA ALA A 286 -11.94 12.77 -2.27
C ALA A 286 -13.00 11.64 -2.18
N ILE A 287 -13.12 11.00 -1.01
CA ILE A 287 -14.15 9.98 -0.75
C ILE A 287 -15.55 10.55 -0.94
N THR A 288 -15.81 11.75 -0.42
CA THR A 288 -17.11 12.42 -0.57
C THR A 288 -17.43 12.69 -2.03
N GLY A 289 -16.44 13.08 -2.84
CA GLY A 289 -16.58 13.28 -4.28
C GLY A 289 -17.17 12.06 -4.99
N ILE A 290 -16.66 10.87 -4.69
CA ILE A 290 -17.15 9.60 -5.27
C ILE A 290 -18.61 9.34 -4.86
N VAL A 291 -18.95 9.57 -3.58
CA VAL A 291 -20.32 9.37 -3.08
C VAL A 291 -21.29 10.34 -3.73
N VAL A 292 -20.91 11.62 -3.84
CA VAL A 292 -21.73 12.65 -4.51
C VAL A 292 -21.96 12.26 -5.97
N GLU A 293 -20.93 11.86 -6.70
CA GLU A 293 -21.06 11.41 -8.09
C GLU A 293 -22.03 10.22 -8.21
N GLY A 294 -21.91 9.22 -7.34
CA GLY A 294 -22.81 8.07 -7.30
C GLY A 294 -24.25 8.43 -6.93
N CYS A 295 -24.45 9.43 -6.06
CA CYS A 295 -25.76 9.97 -5.73
C CYS A 295 -26.37 10.76 -6.90
N LEU A 296 -25.57 11.48 -7.69
CA LEU A 296 -26.05 12.21 -8.87
C LEU A 296 -26.39 11.26 -10.03
N ALA A 297 -25.64 10.17 -10.18
CA ALA A 297 -25.92 9.13 -11.17
C ALA A 297 -27.27 8.42 -10.94
N ASN A 298 -27.73 8.35 -9.69
CA ASN A 298 -28.99 7.71 -9.30
C ASN A 298 -29.98 8.78 -8.84
N SER A 299 -30.96 9.17 -9.67
CA SER A 299 -31.83 10.35 -9.46
C SER A 299 -32.82 10.32 -8.27
N ASN A 300 -32.49 9.61 -7.20
CA ASN A 300 -33.27 9.49 -5.96
C ASN A 300 -33.08 10.72 -5.04
N ALA A 301 -34.19 11.31 -4.58
CA ALA A 301 -34.18 12.45 -3.67
C ALA A 301 -33.49 12.15 -2.33
N GLY A 302 -33.60 10.93 -1.79
CA GLY A 302 -32.94 10.53 -0.54
C GLY A 302 -31.41 10.50 -0.67
N LEU A 303 -30.89 10.07 -1.83
CA LEU A 303 -29.45 10.08 -2.11
C LEU A 303 -28.91 11.51 -2.26
N ARG A 304 -29.70 12.42 -2.83
CA ARG A 304 -29.33 13.85 -2.90
C ARG A 304 -29.26 14.50 -1.52
N GLN A 305 -30.22 14.23 -0.64
CA GLN A 305 -30.15 14.75 0.74
C GLN A 305 -28.92 14.21 1.47
N ARG A 306 -28.61 12.92 1.30
CA ARG A 306 -27.39 12.32 1.85
C ARG A 306 -26.13 13.04 1.35
N ALA A 307 -26.04 13.29 0.05
CA ALA A 307 -24.92 14.02 -0.56
C ALA A 307 -24.78 15.45 0.01
N MET A 308 -25.91 16.14 0.23
CA MET A 308 -25.91 17.47 0.84
C MET A 308 -25.40 17.46 2.29
N ASN A 309 -25.85 16.49 3.10
CA ASN A 309 -25.40 16.34 4.48
C ASN A 309 -23.88 16.08 4.55
N LEU A 310 -23.31 15.32 3.60
CA LEU A 310 -21.87 15.08 3.53
C LEU A 310 -21.08 16.36 3.22
N ILE A 311 -21.61 17.24 2.37
CA ILE A 311 -20.99 18.55 2.10
C ILE A 311 -21.02 19.41 3.36
N GLU A 312 -22.14 19.44 4.08
CA GLU A 312 -22.25 20.19 5.34
C GLU A 312 -21.26 19.69 6.39
N GLN A 313 -21.04 18.37 6.48
CA GLN A 313 -19.99 17.80 7.33
C GLN A 313 -18.58 18.25 6.92
N LEU A 314 -18.25 18.28 5.62
CA LEU A 314 -16.96 18.80 5.15
C LEU A 314 -16.76 20.28 5.50
N GLU A 315 -17.82 21.10 5.35
CA GLU A 315 -17.76 22.53 5.63
C GLU A 315 -17.62 22.82 7.14
N SER A 316 -18.32 22.04 7.99
CA SER A 316 -18.38 22.26 9.43
C SER A 316 -17.28 21.52 10.20
N ALA A 317 -17.19 20.20 10.07
CA ALA A 317 -16.30 19.36 10.87
C ALA A 317 -14.84 19.42 10.38
N TYR A 318 -14.63 19.51 9.06
CA TYR A 318 -13.29 19.51 8.46
C TYR A 318 -12.80 20.91 8.08
N SER A 319 -13.58 21.96 8.35
CA SER A 319 -13.26 23.35 8.00
C SER A 319 -12.93 23.58 6.50
N MET A 320 -13.51 22.76 5.60
CA MET A 320 -13.20 22.78 4.17
C MET A 320 -14.08 23.75 3.35
N SER A 321 -14.75 24.68 4.01
CA SER A 321 -15.68 25.63 3.36
C SER A 321 -15.05 26.52 2.29
N ASN A 322 -13.73 26.72 2.36
CA ASN A 322 -12.95 27.51 1.40
C ASN A 322 -12.41 26.71 0.22
N ARG A 323 -12.59 25.39 0.18
CA ARG A 323 -12.12 24.55 -0.95
C ARG A 323 -13.09 24.64 -2.11
N MET A 324 -12.59 24.99 -3.29
CA MET A 324 -13.40 25.07 -4.53
C MET A 324 -14.12 23.77 -4.84
N ALA A 325 -13.49 22.61 -4.58
CA ALA A 325 -14.10 21.29 -4.79
C ALA A 325 -15.39 21.10 -3.99
N VAL A 326 -15.46 21.57 -2.74
CA VAL A 326 -16.66 21.51 -1.90
C VAL A 326 -17.77 22.37 -2.49
N THR A 327 -17.44 23.61 -2.90
CA THR A 327 -18.40 24.52 -3.53
C THR A 327 -18.92 23.95 -4.86
N LEU A 328 -18.06 23.34 -5.67
CA LEU A 328 -18.42 22.71 -6.95
C LEU A 328 -19.36 21.52 -6.75
N MET A 329 -19.10 20.62 -5.79
CA MET A 329 -19.99 19.51 -5.49
C MET A 329 -21.37 20.01 -5.05
N ARG A 330 -21.42 21.06 -4.23
CA ARG A 330 -22.69 21.66 -3.79
C ARG A 330 -23.48 22.20 -4.96
N PHE A 331 -22.80 22.91 -5.87
CA PHE A 331 -23.40 23.40 -7.11
C PHE A 331 -23.98 22.26 -7.95
N GLN A 332 -23.22 21.17 -8.16
CA GLN A 332 -23.68 20.01 -8.93
C GLN A 332 -24.95 19.38 -8.34
N ILE A 333 -25.04 19.25 -7.01
CA ILE A 333 -26.23 18.75 -6.33
C ILE A 333 -27.43 19.67 -6.56
N LEU A 334 -27.26 20.98 -6.36
CA LEU A 334 -28.33 21.95 -6.55
C LEU A 334 -28.86 21.95 -7.99
N MET A 335 -27.95 21.86 -8.97
CA MET A 335 -28.32 21.79 -10.39
C MET A 335 -29.07 20.50 -10.76
N ALA A 336 -28.92 19.43 -9.98
CA ALA A 336 -29.61 18.16 -10.17
C ALA A 336 -30.99 18.10 -9.47
N VAL A 337 -31.33 19.09 -8.63
CA VAL A 337 -32.62 19.16 -7.94
C VAL A 337 -33.65 19.86 -8.85
N GLN A 338 -34.86 19.27 -8.93
CA GLN A 338 -36.01 19.92 -9.54
C GLN A 338 -37.15 20.03 -8.53
N PRO A 339 -37.83 21.19 -8.43
CA PRO A 339 -37.53 22.45 -9.12
C PRO A 339 -36.26 23.14 -8.58
N LEU A 340 -35.59 23.89 -9.45
CA LEU A 340 -34.37 24.64 -9.11
C LEU A 340 -34.69 25.76 -8.12
N GLN A 341 -33.96 25.79 -7.01
CA GLN A 341 -33.98 26.91 -6.05
C GLN A 341 -32.92 27.93 -6.49
N LEU A 342 -33.32 28.89 -7.34
CA LEU A 342 -32.42 29.90 -7.93
C LEU A 342 -31.58 30.65 -6.89
N ALA A 343 -32.17 30.99 -5.73
CA ALA A 343 -31.46 31.69 -4.67
C ALA A 343 -30.25 30.92 -4.12
N ASP A 344 -30.39 29.59 -3.97
CA ASP A 344 -29.31 28.74 -3.47
C ASP A 344 -28.20 28.60 -4.53
N VAL A 345 -28.58 28.48 -5.80
CA VAL A 345 -27.65 28.42 -6.93
C VAL A 345 -26.86 29.72 -7.05
N ASP A 346 -27.53 30.87 -6.96
CA ASP A 346 -26.91 32.19 -7.02
C ASP A 346 -25.91 32.39 -5.87
N ALA A 347 -26.26 31.97 -4.65
CA ALA A 347 -25.38 32.06 -3.49
C ALA A 347 -24.10 31.23 -3.67
N VAL A 348 -24.23 30.00 -4.19
CA VAL A 348 -23.09 29.11 -4.46
C VAL A 348 -22.23 29.65 -5.60
N MET A 349 -22.83 30.12 -6.69
CA MET A 349 -22.12 30.76 -7.80
C MET A 349 -21.33 31.99 -7.35
N ALA A 350 -21.93 32.85 -6.53
CA ALA A 350 -21.24 34.01 -5.96
C ALA A 350 -20.06 33.59 -5.07
N LYS A 351 -20.18 32.49 -4.33
CA LYS A 351 -19.07 31.91 -3.54
C LYS A 351 -17.96 31.39 -4.45
N MET A 352 -18.29 30.70 -5.55
CA MET A 352 -17.30 30.23 -6.53
C MET A 352 -16.54 31.39 -7.17
N ILE A 353 -17.24 32.44 -7.59
CA ILE A 353 -16.61 33.63 -8.18
C ILE A 353 -15.64 34.29 -7.20
N ARG A 354 -15.98 34.37 -5.91
CA ARG A 354 -15.08 34.91 -4.87
C ARG A 354 -13.85 34.02 -4.61
N GLN A 355 -14.00 32.70 -4.72
CA GLN A 355 -12.91 31.74 -4.50
C GLN A 355 -12.00 31.59 -5.73
N GLY A 356 -12.51 31.88 -6.93
CA GLY A 356 -11.75 31.84 -8.18
C GLY A 356 -10.72 32.96 -8.23
N VAL A 357 -9.44 32.62 -8.01
CA VAL A 357 -8.34 33.55 -8.25
C VAL A 357 -8.11 33.65 -9.76
N LEU A 358 -8.62 34.71 -10.37
CA LEU A 358 -8.32 35.04 -11.77
C LEU A 358 -6.85 35.47 -11.84
N THR A 359 -6.00 34.60 -12.38
CA THR A 359 -4.61 34.91 -12.71
C THR A 359 -4.46 35.06 -14.23
N ASP A 360 -3.47 35.82 -14.70
CA ASP A 360 -3.19 35.95 -16.15
C ASP A 360 -3.00 34.60 -16.87
N LYS A 361 -2.63 33.53 -16.12
CA LYS A 361 -2.53 32.15 -16.63
C LYS A 361 -3.88 31.43 -16.72
N SER A 362 -4.86 31.78 -15.88
CA SER A 362 -6.21 31.19 -15.87
C SER A 362 -7.22 31.97 -16.71
N PHE A 363 -6.88 33.20 -17.13
CA PHE A 363 -7.72 34.03 -18.02
C PHE A 363 -7.38 33.90 -19.51
N LYS A 364 -6.18 33.40 -19.85
CA LYS A 364 -5.79 33.13 -21.25
C LYS A 364 -6.34 31.77 -21.70
N THR A 365 -7.61 31.78 -22.10
CA THR A 365 -8.20 30.73 -22.96
C THR A 365 -8.82 31.39 -24.18
#